data_AF-Q38UV9-F1
#
_entry.id   AF-Q38UV9-F1
#
_cell.length_a   1.000
_cell.length_b   1.000
_cell.length_c   1.000
_cell.angle_alpha   90.00
_cell.angle_beta   90.00
_cell.angle_gamma   90.00
#
_symmetry.space_group_name_H-M   'P 1'
#
loop_
_entity.id
_entity.type
_entity.pdbx_description
1 polymer ?
#
loop_
_entity_poly.entity_id
_entity_poly.type
_entity_poly.pdbx_seq_one_letter_code
_entity_poly.pdbx_strand_id
1 'polypeptide(L)'
;MQKHLTVILSVIAILTLAACGQAQIKAPQTSHNKNAKVASTSHPKSASHSTTSRVAKKETTSQSTTAKSDSTTSQTPAKQTSMNLTQIQAGDYSSIAGQWQLSRRQAKGREMTIDNAKPLAITNNQLTSDSITLSKAGLKDNAGLHPVNFKTTNGHLAALLADSVAINWSVTFYPVGTSTEYGLEAVNTTNSKNVIVIWTSNMSLTDVYVQS
;
A
#
# COMPACT_ATOMS: atom_id res chain seq x y z
N MET A 1 -20.49 4.44 -55.23
CA MET A 1 -19.83 5.55 -54.50
C MET A 1 -18.60 4.99 -53.79
N GLN A 2 -17.40 5.25 -54.30
CA GLN A 2 -16.16 4.86 -53.62
C GLN A 2 -15.93 5.81 -52.43
N LYS A 3 -15.48 5.28 -51.29
CA LYS A 3 -14.97 6.07 -50.17
C LYS A 3 -13.51 5.68 -49.97
N HIS A 4 -12.61 6.63 -50.21
CA HIS A 4 -11.17 6.41 -50.13
C HIS A 4 -10.74 6.32 -48.67
N LEU A 5 -9.93 5.31 -48.34
CA LEU A 5 -9.32 5.14 -47.03
C LEU A 5 -7.94 5.81 -47.05
N THR A 6 -7.83 7.01 -46.48
CA THR A 6 -6.56 7.73 -46.39
C THR A 6 -5.77 7.25 -45.17
N VAL A 7 -4.80 6.36 -45.39
CA VAL A 7 -3.85 5.92 -44.36
C VAL A 7 -2.72 6.94 -44.26
N ILE A 8 -2.65 7.68 -43.16
CA ILE A 8 -1.55 8.62 -42.89
C ILE A 8 -0.38 7.86 -42.28
N LEU A 9 0.63 7.58 -43.11
CA LEU A 9 1.88 6.95 -42.67
C LEU A 9 2.77 8.01 -41.99
N SER A 10 2.79 8.04 -40.65
CA SER A 10 3.62 8.99 -39.91
C SER A 10 5.03 8.42 -39.70
N VAL A 11 6.01 9.00 -40.38
CA VAL A 11 7.43 8.64 -40.26
C VAL A 11 8.02 9.33 -39.05
N ILE A 12 8.33 8.58 -37.99
CA ILE A 12 9.06 9.09 -36.82
C ILE A 12 10.55 8.83 -37.01
N ALA A 13 11.32 9.90 -37.17
CA ALA A 13 12.78 9.84 -37.30
C ALA A 13 13.44 9.45 -35.96
N ILE A 14 14.37 8.50 -36.01
CA ILE A 14 15.15 8.07 -34.85
C ILE A 14 16.34 9.02 -34.68
N LEU A 15 16.31 9.87 -33.65
CA LEU A 15 17.46 10.65 -33.20
C LEU A 15 18.29 9.82 -32.20
N THR A 16 19.42 9.30 -32.65
CA THR A 16 20.41 8.64 -31.80
C THR A 16 21.25 9.68 -31.05
N LEU A 17 21.02 9.84 -29.74
CA LEU A 17 21.96 10.57 -28.89
C LEU A 17 23.14 9.67 -28.50
N ALA A 18 24.32 10.00 -29.00
CA ALA A 18 25.57 9.42 -28.54
C ALA A 18 25.95 10.03 -27.17
N ALA A 19 25.97 9.22 -26.13
CA ALA A 19 26.48 9.60 -24.80
C ALA A 19 27.88 8.99 -24.59
N CYS A 20 28.92 9.71 -25.01
CA CYS A 20 30.30 9.42 -24.65
C CYS A 20 30.64 10.14 -23.33
N GLY A 21 31.26 9.44 -22.37
CA GLY A 21 31.83 10.08 -21.18
C GLY A 21 31.70 9.30 -19.87
N GLN A 22 32.40 8.16 -19.75
CA GLN A 22 32.67 7.61 -18.41
C GLN A 22 33.77 8.45 -17.73
N ALA A 23 33.53 8.86 -16.49
CA ALA A 23 34.58 9.24 -15.55
C ALA A 23 34.52 8.27 -14.37
N GLN A 24 35.65 7.59 -14.09
CA GLN A 24 35.68 6.50 -13.12
C GLN A 24 35.82 6.95 -11.66
N ILE A 25 35.26 6.12 -10.79
CA ILE A 25 35.44 6.12 -9.33
C ILE A 25 36.94 5.98 -8.98
N LYS A 26 37.48 6.89 -8.15
CA LYS A 26 38.65 6.62 -7.30
C LYS A 26 38.56 7.31 -5.94
N ALA A 27 38.10 6.54 -4.96
CA ALA A 27 38.71 6.49 -3.62
C ALA A 27 39.43 5.11 -3.53
N PRO A 28 40.32 4.83 -2.55
CA PRO A 28 40.64 5.61 -1.34
C PRO A 28 42.15 5.88 -1.16
N GLN A 29 42.53 6.69 -0.15
CA GLN A 29 43.74 6.42 0.64
C GLN A 29 43.57 6.74 2.12
N THR A 30 44.20 5.89 2.91
CA THR A 30 44.35 5.87 4.37
C THR A 30 45.38 6.89 4.87
N SER A 31 45.15 7.49 6.05
CA SER A 31 45.89 7.07 7.26
C SER A 31 45.70 7.98 8.49
N HIS A 32 45.45 7.31 9.61
CA HIS A 32 45.85 7.63 10.99
C HIS A 32 46.04 9.09 11.46
N ASN A 33 45.31 9.43 12.52
CA ASN A 33 46.00 9.85 13.75
C ASN A 33 45.38 9.17 14.98
N LYS A 34 46.22 8.83 15.96
CA LYS A 34 45.84 8.33 17.29
C LYS A 34 46.03 9.46 18.29
N ASN A 35 45.07 9.68 19.21
CA ASN A 35 45.38 9.45 20.62
C ASN A 35 44.12 9.31 21.48
N ALA A 36 44.27 8.67 22.64
CA ALA A 36 43.18 8.33 23.55
C ALA A 36 42.94 9.39 24.64
N LYS A 37 41.75 9.35 25.26
CA LYS A 37 41.66 9.47 26.72
C LYS A 37 40.47 8.68 27.28
N VAL A 38 40.75 7.85 28.29
CA VAL A 38 39.79 7.07 29.07
C VAL A 38 39.55 7.74 30.43
N ALA A 39 38.30 7.71 30.90
CA ALA A 39 37.81 7.69 32.29
C ALA A 39 36.25 7.71 32.20
N SER A 40 35.47 6.80 32.77
CA SER A 40 35.20 6.61 34.22
C SER A 40 34.70 7.92 34.85
N THR A 41 33.55 8.05 35.52
CA THR A 41 32.57 7.09 36.10
C THR A 41 31.21 7.85 36.20
N SER A 42 30.07 7.43 36.77
CA SER A 42 29.63 6.27 37.59
C SER A 42 28.09 6.19 37.59
N HIS A 43 27.52 5.05 38.02
CA HIS A 43 26.10 4.94 38.41
C HIS A 43 25.81 5.77 39.68
N PRO A 44 24.53 6.06 39.98
CA PRO A 44 24.01 5.48 41.21
C PRO A 44 22.75 4.63 41.03
N LYS A 45 22.54 3.79 42.04
CA LYS A 45 21.52 2.75 42.17
C LYS A 45 20.44 3.23 43.15
N SER A 46 19.18 3.11 42.76
CA SER A 46 18.02 3.03 43.65
C SER A 46 16.85 2.45 42.85
N ALA A 47 15.91 1.67 43.37
CA ALA A 47 15.76 0.85 44.57
C ALA A 47 14.32 0.33 44.45
N SER A 48 14.06 -0.93 44.80
CA SER A 48 12.71 -1.50 44.69
C SER A 48 11.72 -0.83 45.66
N HIS A 49 10.46 -0.71 45.25
CA HIS A 49 9.33 -0.65 46.18
C HIS A 49 8.12 -1.40 45.62
N SER A 50 8.06 -2.69 45.94
CA SER A 50 6.82 -3.46 45.96
C SER A 50 6.05 -3.12 47.23
N THR A 51 4.83 -2.60 47.11
CA THR A 51 3.92 -2.44 48.26
C THR A 51 2.61 -3.17 47.99
N THR A 52 2.40 -4.26 48.73
CA THR A 52 1.20 -5.08 48.69
C THR A 52 0.10 -4.47 49.56
N SER A 53 -1.13 -4.36 49.07
CA SER A 53 -2.31 -4.14 49.91
C SER A 53 -3.45 -5.08 49.50
N ARG A 54 -3.59 -6.17 50.26
CA ARG A 54 -4.87 -6.89 50.39
C ARG A 54 -5.82 -6.03 51.23
N VAL A 55 -7.12 -5.99 50.92
CA VAL A 55 -8.23 -6.17 51.90
C VAL A 55 -9.53 -6.57 51.17
N ALA A 56 -10.19 -7.59 51.73
CA ALA A 56 -11.63 -7.96 51.66
C ALA A 56 -12.43 -7.86 50.34
N LYS A 57 -12.55 -9.03 49.70
CA LYS A 57 -13.82 -9.76 49.47
C LYS A 57 -15.11 -9.11 50.00
N LYS A 58 -16.11 -8.94 49.13
CA LYS A 58 -17.53 -9.06 49.51
C LYS A 58 -18.29 -9.87 48.45
N GLU A 59 -18.84 -11.01 48.85
CA GLU A 59 -19.79 -11.78 48.05
C GLU A 59 -21.17 -11.14 48.13
N THR A 60 -21.87 -11.05 47.00
CA THR A 60 -23.34 -11.03 46.95
C THR A 60 -23.79 -11.93 45.82
N THR A 61 -24.48 -13.01 46.18
CA THR A 61 -25.12 -13.97 45.27
C THR A 61 -26.33 -13.34 44.57
N SER A 62 -26.46 -13.56 43.27
CA SER A 62 -27.72 -13.72 42.51
C SER A 62 -27.35 -14.31 41.14
N GLN A 63 -27.41 -15.63 40.96
CA GLN A 63 -28.59 -16.44 40.62
C GLN A 63 -28.85 -16.46 39.09
N SER A 64 -28.79 -17.67 38.54
CA SER A 64 -28.83 -17.97 37.10
C SER A 64 -30.22 -17.77 36.49
N THR A 65 -30.27 -17.15 35.30
CA THR A 65 -31.29 -17.43 34.29
C THR A 65 -30.63 -17.70 32.94
N THR A 66 -30.79 -18.93 32.45
CA THR A 66 -30.42 -19.33 31.10
C THR A 66 -31.34 -18.65 30.07
N ALA A 67 -30.76 -17.81 29.21
CA ALA A 67 -31.42 -17.37 27.98
C ALA A 67 -30.57 -17.80 26.78
N LYS A 68 -31.03 -18.83 26.06
CA LYS A 68 -30.50 -19.17 24.76
C LYS A 68 -30.94 -18.10 23.77
N SER A 69 -30.00 -17.28 23.30
CA SER A 69 -30.23 -16.36 22.19
C SER A 69 -29.31 -16.76 21.05
N ASP A 70 -29.88 -17.44 20.05
CA ASP A 70 -29.22 -17.68 18.78
C ASP A 70 -28.94 -16.31 18.12
N SER A 71 -27.69 -15.84 18.22
CA SER A 71 -27.25 -14.61 17.57
C SER A 71 -27.07 -14.87 16.08
N THR A 72 -28.18 -14.93 15.36
CA THR A 72 -28.18 -14.80 13.90
C THR A 72 -27.59 -13.44 13.57
N THR A 73 -26.30 -13.42 13.25
CA THR A 73 -25.61 -12.21 12.78
C THR A 73 -26.18 -11.85 11.41
N SER A 74 -27.25 -11.05 11.43
CA SER A 74 -27.73 -10.34 10.25
C SER A 74 -26.60 -9.45 9.77
N GLN A 75 -25.82 -9.94 8.80
CA GLN A 75 -24.86 -9.15 8.06
C GLN A 75 -25.65 -8.11 7.25
N THR A 76 -25.94 -6.97 7.89
CA THR A 76 -26.32 -5.75 7.17
C THR A 76 -25.23 -5.50 6.13
N PRO A 77 -25.55 -5.37 4.84
CA PRO A 77 -24.56 -5.07 3.81
C PRO A 77 -23.76 -3.85 4.25
N ALA A 78 -22.44 -3.98 4.30
CA ALA A 78 -21.58 -2.89 4.73
C ALA A 78 -21.88 -1.68 3.84
N LYS A 79 -22.36 -0.58 4.45
CA LYS A 79 -22.65 0.67 3.72
C LYS A 79 -21.36 1.06 3.00
N GLN A 80 -21.37 0.99 1.67
CA GLN A 80 -20.18 1.15 0.86
C GLN A 80 -19.61 2.56 1.08
N THR A 81 -18.55 2.65 1.88
CA THR A 81 -17.99 3.93 2.30
C THR A 81 -17.25 4.55 1.12
N SER A 82 -17.54 5.82 0.84
CA SER A 82 -16.79 6.55 -0.19
C SER A 82 -15.33 6.70 0.24
N MET A 83 -14.43 6.19 -0.59
CA MET A 83 -12.99 6.22 -0.37
C MET A 83 -12.49 7.66 -0.23
N ASN A 84 -11.95 8.03 0.93
CA ASN A 84 -11.49 9.38 1.21
C ASN A 84 -10.00 9.55 0.87
N LEU A 85 -9.75 10.11 -0.31
CA LEU A 85 -8.39 10.30 -0.83
C LEU A 85 -7.52 11.21 0.05
N THR A 86 -8.11 12.23 0.68
CA THR A 86 -7.37 13.15 1.57
C THR A 86 -6.92 12.46 2.86
N GLN A 87 -7.73 11.55 3.41
CA GLN A 87 -7.30 10.70 4.54
C GLN A 87 -6.15 9.78 4.12
N ILE A 88 -6.26 9.14 2.94
CA ILE A 88 -5.22 8.24 2.42
C ILE A 88 -3.89 8.98 2.21
N GLN A 89 -3.91 10.21 1.68
CA GLN A 89 -2.72 11.07 1.56
C GLN A 89 -2.09 11.41 2.91
N ALA A 90 -2.88 11.53 3.98
CA ALA A 90 -2.41 11.78 5.34
C ALA A 90 -1.92 10.50 6.06
N GLY A 91 -2.06 9.33 5.43
CA GLY A 91 -1.73 8.01 5.99
C GLY A 91 -2.82 7.41 6.89
N ASP A 92 -4.06 7.90 6.76
CA ASP A 92 -5.27 7.34 7.40
C ASP A 92 -6.09 6.56 6.37
N TYR A 93 -6.16 5.25 6.54
CA TYR A 93 -6.83 4.31 5.65
C TYR A 93 -8.19 3.85 6.22
N SER A 94 -8.70 4.48 7.29
CA SER A 94 -9.98 4.09 7.93
C SER A 94 -11.17 4.13 6.97
N SER A 95 -11.19 5.07 6.02
CA SER A 95 -12.26 5.16 4.99
C SER A 95 -12.31 3.99 4.00
N ILE A 96 -11.24 3.19 3.93
CA ILE A 96 -11.11 2.01 3.06
C ILE A 96 -10.87 0.71 3.85
N ALA A 97 -11.03 0.74 5.17
CA ALA A 97 -11.06 -0.46 5.98
C ALA A 97 -12.21 -1.39 5.53
N GLY A 98 -11.95 -2.69 5.45
CA GLY A 98 -12.92 -3.67 4.96
C GLY A 98 -12.26 -4.86 4.28
N GLN A 99 -13.06 -5.66 3.57
CA GLN A 99 -12.59 -6.84 2.84
C GLN A 99 -12.31 -6.50 1.38
N TRP A 100 -11.12 -6.84 0.90
CA TRP A 100 -10.62 -6.51 -0.43
C TRP A 100 -10.13 -7.77 -1.14
N GLN A 101 -10.77 -8.11 -2.25
CA GLN A 101 -10.51 -9.36 -2.98
C GLN A 101 -9.71 -9.06 -4.25
N LEU A 102 -8.73 -9.91 -4.58
CA LEU A 102 -8.02 -9.82 -5.86
C LEU A 102 -8.97 -10.24 -6.98
N SER A 103 -9.31 -9.31 -7.88
CA SER A 103 -10.25 -9.53 -8.99
C SER A 103 -9.56 -9.76 -10.33
N ARG A 104 -8.32 -9.26 -10.51
CA ARG A 104 -7.56 -9.35 -11.75
C ARG A 104 -6.06 -9.37 -11.42
N ARG A 105 -5.27 -10.14 -12.17
CA ARG A 105 -3.80 -10.16 -12.04
C ARG A 105 -3.17 -10.26 -13.42
N GLN A 106 -2.31 -9.31 -13.76
CA GLN A 106 -1.65 -9.27 -15.06
C GLN A 106 -0.14 -9.21 -14.91
N ALA A 107 0.60 -9.97 -15.72
CA ALA A 107 2.06 -9.87 -15.79
C ALA A 107 2.48 -9.66 -17.25
N LYS A 108 3.32 -8.66 -17.51
CA LYS A 108 3.78 -8.28 -18.86
C LYS A 108 2.61 -8.07 -19.85
N GLY A 109 1.51 -7.46 -19.37
CA GLY A 109 0.31 -7.18 -20.17
C GLY A 109 -0.56 -8.41 -20.50
N ARG A 110 -0.35 -9.56 -19.84
CA ARG A 110 -1.18 -10.76 -19.99
C ARG A 110 -1.85 -11.12 -18.68
N GLU A 111 -3.13 -11.49 -18.76
CA GLU A 111 -3.89 -12.01 -17.62
C GLU A 111 -3.29 -13.33 -17.09
N MET A 112 -3.33 -13.49 -15.78
CA MET A 112 -2.80 -14.64 -15.04
C MET A 112 -3.94 -15.35 -14.32
N THR A 113 -3.81 -16.67 -14.15
CA THR A 113 -4.73 -17.43 -13.28
C THR A 113 -4.60 -16.94 -11.83
N ILE A 114 -5.74 -16.75 -11.17
CA ILE A 114 -5.82 -16.37 -9.75
C ILE A 114 -6.11 -17.62 -8.92
N ASP A 115 -5.05 -18.29 -8.47
CA ASP A 115 -5.14 -19.44 -7.57
C ASP A 115 -4.79 -19.01 -6.13
N ASN A 116 -5.69 -19.29 -5.17
CA ASN A 116 -5.49 -19.06 -3.73
C ASN A 116 -4.98 -17.64 -3.36
N ALA A 117 -5.42 -16.61 -4.08
CA ALA A 117 -4.95 -15.25 -3.84
C ALA A 117 -5.29 -14.74 -2.45
N LYS A 118 -4.31 -14.10 -1.82
CA LYS A 118 -4.49 -13.43 -0.53
C LYS A 118 -5.25 -12.11 -0.73
N PRO A 119 -6.24 -11.81 0.14
CA PRO A 119 -6.92 -10.53 0.11
C PRO A 119 -5.96 -9.40 0.52
N LEU A 120 -6.27 -8.17 0.13
CA LEU A 120 -5.50 -7.00 0.55
C LEU A 120 -5.87 -6.67 2.01
N ALA A 121 -4.89 -6.69 2.90
CA ALA A 121 -5.11 -6.40 4.31
C ALA A 121 -5.04 -4.89 4.56
N ILE A 122 -6.13 -4.30 5.07
CA ILE A 122 -6.18 -2.87 5.38
C ILE A 122 -6.57 -2.66 6.85
N THR A 123 -5.77 -1.85 7.53
CA THR A 123 -6.03 -1.32 8.87
C THR A 123 -6.05 0.20 8.79
N ASN A 124 -6.43 0.91 9.85
CA ASN A 124 -6.48 2.39 9.84
C ASN A 124 -5.14 3.06 9.48
N ASN A 125 -4.00 2.41 9.71
CA ASN A 125 -2.67 3.02 9.60
C ASN A 125 -1.85 2.51 8.39
N GLN A 126 -2.28 1.43 7.74
CA GLN A 126 -1.55 0.80 6.65
C GLN A 126 -2.43 -0.11 5.79
N LEU A 127 -1.98 -0.26 4.54
CA LEU A 127 -2.42 -1.22 3.53
C LEU A 127 -1.26 -2.18 3.28
N THR A 128 -1.50 -3.49 3.34
CA THR A 128 -0.49 -4.54 3.18
C THR A 128 -0.96 -5.58 2.15
N SER A 129 -0.10 -5.85 1.16
CA SER A 129 -0.18 -7.00 0.27
C SER A 129 0.96 -7.98 0.57
N ASP A 130 1.09 -9.05 -0.22
CA ASP A 130 2.19 -10.03 -0.06
C ASP A 130 3.59 -9.43 -0.26
N SER A 131 3.70 -8.34 -1.05
CA SER A 131 4.99 -7.77 -1.46
C SER A 131 5.29 -6.41 -0.83
N ILE A 132 4.26 -5.65 -0.44
CA ILE A 132 4.43 -4.27 0.04
C ILE A 132 3.55 -3.94 1.24
N THR A 133 3.99 -2.96 2.04
CA THR A 133 3.15 -2.25 3.00
C THR A 133 3.23 -0.75 2.75
N LEU A 134 2.10 -0.14 2.41
CA LEU A 134 1.94 1.31 2.28
C LEU A 134 1.38 1.88 3.58
N SER A 135 2.01 2.92 4.10
CA SER A 135 1.64 3.59 5.35
C SER A 135 1.99 5.08 5.29
N LYS A 136 1.69 5.84 6.35
CA LYS A 136 2.15 7.23 6.50
C LYS A 136 3.67 7.41 6.35
N ALA A 137 4.47 6.39 6.65
CA ALA A 137 5.93 6.45 6.55
C ALA A 137 6.45 6.29 5.10
N GLY A 138 5.58 5.93 4.15
CA GLY A 138 5.94 5.56 2.78
C GLY A 138 5.55 4.12 2.45
N LEU A 139 6.13 3.60 1.37
CA LEU A 139 5.94 2.23 0.89
C LEU A 139 7.15 1.39 1.30
N LYS A 140 6.93 0.31 2.06
CA LYS A 140 7.94 -0.66 2.42
C LYS A 140 7.82 -1.93 1.59
N ASP A 141 8.92 -2.36 0.99
CA ASP A 141 9.04 -3.62 0.25
C ASP A 141 10.19 -4.48 0.82
N ASN A 142 10.78 -5.38 0.01
CA ASN A 142 11.91 -6.20 0.41
C ASN A 142 13.28 -5.49 0.34
N ALA A 143 13.38 -4.35 -0.36
CA ALA A 143 14.61 -3.56 -0.48
C ALA A 143 14.71 -2.49 0.62
N GLY A 144 13.59 -1.90 1.04
CA GLY A 144 13.59 -0.90 2.10
C GLY A 144 12.25 -0.22 2.35
N LEU A 145 12.31 0.91 3.06
CA LEU A 145 11.22 1.87 3.15
C LEU A 145 11.52 3.00 2.16
N HIS A 146 10.58 3.25 1.26
CA HIS A 146 10.68 4.23 0.18
C HIS A 146 9.72 5.40 0.41
N PRO A 147 10.18 6.66 0.27
CA PRO A 147 9.30 7.82 0.32
C PRO A 147 8.30 7.80 -0.83
N VAL A 148 7.09 8.30 -0.58
CA VAL A 148 5.98 8.29 -1.54
C VAL A 148 5.53 9.71 -1.84
N ASN A 149 5.41 10.03 -3.13
CA ASN A 149 4.71 11.21 -3.63
C ASN A 149 3.29 10.82 -4.05
N PHE A 150 2.32 11.64 -3.65
CA PHE A 150 0.92 11.46 -4.02
C PHE A 150 0.53 12.35 -5.20
N LYS A 151 -0.14 11.78 -6.21
CA LYS A 151 -0.68 12.51 -7.36
C LYS A 151 -2.16 12.22 -7.54
N THR A 152 -3.00 13.25 -7.47
CA THR A 152 -4.42 13.15 -7.81
C THR A 152 -4.64 13.49 -9.28
N THR A 153 -5.44 12.72 -10.00
CA THR A 153 -5.82 12.97 -11.40
C THR A 153 -7.19 12.33 -11.64
N ASN A 154 -8.11 12.99 -12.36
CA ASN A 154 -9.42 12.45 -12.74
C ASN A 154 -10.18 11.71 -11.61
N GLY A 155 -10.15 12.24 -10.39
CA GLY A 155 -10.83 11.66 -9.22
C GLY A 155 -10.17 10.44 -8.57
N HIS A 156 -9.03 9.95 -9.07
CA HIS A 156 -8.23 8.89 -8.46
C HIS A 156 -6.91 9.44 -7.89
N LEU A 157 -6.30 8.69 -6.97
CA LEU A 157 -5.05 9.05 -6.28
C LEU A 157 -3.99 7.97 -6.52
N ALA A 158 -2.83 8.35 -7.05
CA ALA A 158 -1.68 7.47 -7.15
C ALA A 158 -0.65 7.78 -6.06
N ALA A 159 -0.25 6.77 -5.29
CA ALA A 159 0.98 6.74 -4.51
C ALA A 159 2.11 6.23 -5.41
N LEU A 160 3.12 7.07 -5.63
CA LEU A 160 4.28 6.80 -6.49
C LEU A 160 5.55 6.89 -5.64
N LEU A 161 6.55 6.06 -5.90
CA LEU A 161 7.86 6.22 -5.23
C LEU A 161 8.49 7.56 -5.62
N ALA A 162 9.11 8.22 -4.63
CA ALA A 162 9.73 9.54 -4.78
C ALA A 162 11.24 9.45 -5.04
N ASP A 163 11.85 8.29 -4.83
CA ASP A 163 13.25 7.97 -5.02
C ASP A 163 13.52 7.13 -6.28
N SER A 164 14.79 7.06 -6.70
CA SER A 164 15.22 6.24 -7.83
C SER A 164 15.61 4.85 -7.33
N VAL A 165 14.88 3.84 -7.78
CA VAL A 165 14.99 2.45 -7.30
C VAL A 165 15.03 1.46 -8.46
N ALA A 166 15.62 0.28 -8.22
CA ALA A 166 15.73 -0.78 -9.24
C ALA A 166 14.38 -1.46 -9.54
N ILE A 167 13.53 -1.61 -8.53
CA ILE A 167 12.15 -2.10 -8.67
C ILE A 167 11.24 -0.95 -8.24
N ASN A 168 10.47 -0.41 -9.17
CA ASN A 168 9.54 0.67 -8.91
C ASN A 168 8.15 0.10 -8.57
N TRP A 169 7.39 0.84 -7.77
CA TRP A 169 6.06 0.46 -7.31
C TRP A 169 5.09 1.63 -7.45
N SER A 170 3.81 1.32 -7.63
CA SER A 170 2.73 2.28 -7.42
C SER A 170 1.51 1.62 -6.78
N VAL A 171 0.73 2.42 -6.05
CA VAL A 171 -0.58 2.03 -5.53
C VAL A 171 -1.58 3.10 -5.93
N THR A 172 -2.58 2.76 -6.74
CA THR A 172 -3.58 3.69 -7.23
C THR A 172 -4.95 3.37 -6.66
N PHE A 173 -5.58 4.39 -6.08
CA PHE A 173 -6.85 4.36 -5.37
C PHE A 173 -7.95 4.97 -6.25
N TYR A 174 -8.95 4.18 -6.59
CA TYR A 174 -10.07 4.55 -7.45
C TYR A 174 -11.39 4.46 -6.66
N PRO A 175 -11.95 5.60 -6.21
CA PRO A 175 -13.27 5.62 -5.58
C PRO A 175 -14.39 5.11 -6.49
N VAL A 176 -15.51 4.70 -5.89
CA VAL A 176 -16.80 4.50 -6.60
C VAL A 176 -17.09 5.71 -7.50
N GLY A 177 -17.56 5.46 -8.72
CA GLY A 177 -17.87 6.54 -9.67
C GLY A 177 -16.66 7.09 -10.44
N THR A 178 -15.43 6.62 -10.18
CA THR A 178 -14.29 6.84 -11.08
C THR A 178 -14.21 5.74 -12.14
N SER A 179 -13.40 5.92 -13.19
CA SER A 179 -13.10 4.88 -14.18
C SER A 179 -11.74 4.24 -13.92
N THR A 180 -11.58 2.98 -14.36
CA THR A 180 -10.30 2.27 -14.37
C THR A 180 -10.07 1.57 -15.71
N GLU A 181 -8.81 1.45 -16.12
CA GLU A 181 -8.43 0.81 -17.39
C GLU A 181 -8.60 -0.73 -17.38
N TYR A 182 -8.75 -1.32 -16.21
CA TYR A 182 -8.82 -2.78 -16.02
C TYR A 182 -10.19 -3.41 -16.29
N GLY A 183 -11.15 -2.67 -16.86
CA GLY A 183 -12.42 -3.19 -17.37
C GLY A 183 -13.14 -4.11 -16.39
N LEU A 184 -13.40 -3.60 -15.18
CA LEU A 184 -14.13 -4.32 -14.13
C LEU A 184 -15.66 -4.27 -14.33
N GLU A 185 -16.12 -3.32 -15.14
CA GLU A 185 -17.50 -3.05 -15.47
C GLU A 185 -17.66 -3.01 -17.00
N ALA A 186 -18.86 -2.74 -17.50
CA ALA A 186 -19.10 -2.56 -18.93
C ALA A 186 -18.27 -1.39 -19.52
N VAL A 187 -18.04 -1.43 -20.84
CA VAL A 187 -17.25 -0.39 -21.52
C VAL A 187 -17.95 0.97 -21.38
N ASN A 188 -17.20 1.98 -20.92
CA ASN A 188 -17.65 3.33 -20.59
C ASN A 188 -18.49 3.50 -19.31
N THR A 189 -18.63 2.48 -18.46
CA THR A 189 -19.24 2.67 -17.12
C THR A 189 -18.17 2.94 -16.06
N THR A 190 -18.53 3.71 -15.04
CA THR A 190 -17.69 3.96 -13.87
C THR A 190 -17.76 2.78 -12.88
N ASN A 191 -16.74 2.64 -12.03
CA ASN A 191 -16.63 1.57 -11.05
C ASN A 191 -17.83 1.61 -10.09
N SER A 192 -18.58 0.50 -9.97
CA SER A 192 -19.65 0.37 -8.98
C SER A 192 -19.11 0.20 -7.56
N LYS A 193 -17.84 -0.20 -7.43
CA LYS A 193 -17.11 -0.49 -6.19
C LYS A 193 -15.83 0.34 -6.11
N ASN A 194 -15.30 0.51 -4.89
CA ASN A 194 -13.95 1.06 -4.73
C ASN A 194 -12.91 0.03 -5.24
N VAL A 195 -11.87 0.52 -5.91
CA VAL A 195 -10.83 -0.31 -6.53
C VAL A 195 -9.45 0.18 -6.10
N ILE A 196 -8.53 -0.74 -5.83
CA ILE A 196 -7.13 -0.46 -5.54
C ILE A 196 -6.28 -1.27 -6.51
N VAL A 197 -5.35 -0.60 -7.19
CA VAL A 197 -4.41 -1.23 -8.12
C VAL A 197 -3.01 -1.13 -7.55
N ILE A 198 -2.30 -2.25 -7.46
CA ILE A 198 -0.89 -2.30 -7.08
C ILE A 198 -0.10 -2.72 -8.31
N TRP A 199 0.90 -1.93 -8.71
CA TRP A 199 1.78 -2.23 -9.82
C TRP A 199 3.24 -2.27 -9.39
N THR A 200 4.02 -3.14 -10.01
CA THR A 200 5.49 -3.15 -9.92
C THR A 200 6.15 -3.26 -11.28
N SER A 201 7.30 -2.61 -11.44
CA SER A 201 8.15 -2.81 -12.62
C SER A 201 8.70 -4.23 -12.72
N ASN A 202 8.78 -4.97 -11.62
CA ASN A 202 9.21 -6.37 -11.63
C ASN A 202 8.18 -7.23 -12.38
N MET A 203 8.59 -7.79 -13.52
CA MET A 203 7.70 -8.48 -14.47
C MET A 203 6.52 -7.65 -14.99
N SER A 204 6.48 -6.33 -14.77
CA SER A 204 5.29 -5.50 -15.02
C SER A 204 4.02 -6.15 -14.47
N LEU A 205 4.06 -6.53 -13.18
CA LEU A 205 2.95 -7.18 -12.49
C LEU A 205 1.95 -6.13 -12.00
N THR A 206 0.67 -6.33 -12.30
CA THR A 206 -0.47 -5.54 -11.83
C THR A 206 -1.44 -6.43 -11.08
N ASP A 207 -1.76 -6.06 -9.85
CA ASP A 207 -2.84 -6.64 -9.04
C ASP A 207 -3.99 -5.64 -8.91
N VAL A 208 -5.21 -6.07 -9.20
CA VAL A 208 -6.42 -5.24 -9.06
C VAL A 208 -7.30 -5.81 -7.97
N TYR A 209 -7.43 -5.07 -6.87
CA TYR A 209 -8.26 -5.40 -5.74
C TYR A 209 -9.56 -4.62 -5.77
N VAL A 210 -10.66 -5.29 -5.47
CA VAL A 210 -12.01 -4.70 -5.44
C VAL A 210 -12.59 -4.87 -4.04
N GLN A 211 -13.24 -3.81 -3.53
CA GLN A 211 -13.91 -3.88 -2.24
C GLN A 211 -15.13 -4.81 -2.30
N SER A 212 -15.30 -5.64 -1.27
CA SER A 212 -16.41 -6.60 -1.15
C SER A 212 -17.74 -5.90 -0.91
#